data_AF-A0A100JPJ3-F1
#
_entry.id   AF-A0A100JPJ3-F1
#
_cell.length_a   1.000
_cell.length_b   1.000
_cell.length_c   1.000
_cell.angle_alpha   90.00
_cell.angle_beta   90.00
_cell.angle_gamma   90.00
#
_symmetry.space_group_name_H-M   'P 1'
#
loop_
_entity.id
_entity.type
_entity.pdbx_description
1 polymer ?
#
loop_
_entity_poly.entity_id
_entity_poly.type
_entity_poly.pdbx_seq_one_letter_code
_entity_poly.pdbx_strand_id
1 'polypeptide(L)'
;MSEPAYGPGEGPTKSVSVSVHEGTIAALRSRVGRRGISAYVEAAIQRQIERDQLDELIAANEELHGPLTQEEIDAAEREMFGSGRGDRAVA
;
A
#
# COMPACT_ATOMS: atom_id res chain seq x y z
N MET A 1 5.43 3.88 -23.64
CA MET A 1 4.80 4.98 -22.87
C MET A 1 5.92 5.69 -22.15
N SER A 2 6.03 7.01 -22.25
CA SER A 2 7.04 7.75 -21.48
C SER A 2 6.77 7.53 -19.99
N GLU A 3 7.78 7.05 -19.26
CA GLU A 3 7.70 7.03 -17.81
C GLU A 3 7.39 8.43 -17.29
N PRO A 4 6.52 8.56 -16.27
CA PRO A 4 6.31 9.84 -15.64
C PRO A 4 7.65 10.32 -15.05
N ALA A 5 7.96 11.60 -15.22
CA ALA A 5 9.21 12.19 -14.73
C ALA A 5 9.36 12.15 -13.20
N TYR A 6 8.32 11.72 -12.47
CA TYR A 6 8.23 11.66 -11.02
C TYR A 6 7.43 10.42 -10.60
N GLY A 7 7.89 9.71 -9.57
CA GLY A 7 7.14 8.66 -8.90
C GLY A 7 6.06 9.22 -7.95
N PRO A 8 5.21 8.36 -7.36
CA PRO A 8 4.25 8.77 -6.34
C PRO A 8 4.92 9.53 -5.19
N GLY A 9 4.44 10.74 -4.89
CA GLY A 9 5.00 11.59 -3.84
C GLY A 9 6.22 12.42 -4.23
N GLU A 10 6.68 12.33 -5.47
CA GLU A 10 7.80 13.11 -5.99
C GLU A 10 7.34 14.33 -6.79
N GLY A 11 8.21 15.35 -6.86
CA GLY A 11 7.96 16.55 -7.65
C GLY A 11 7.10 17.62 -6.94
N PRO A 12 6.74 18.70 -7.66
CA PRO A 12 5.99 19.81 -7.10
C PRO A 12 4.52 19.44 -6.86
N THR A 13 3.97 19.83 -5.70
CA THR A 13 2.56 19.60 -5.37
C THR A 13 1.62 20.39 -6.29
N LYS A 14 0.53 19.77 -6.73
CA LYS A 14 -0.57 20.43 -7.46
C LYS A 14 -1.90 20.16 -6.77
N SER A 15 -2.75 21.17 -6.67
CA SER A 15 -4.09 21.01 -6.12
C SER A 15 -5.01 20.33 -7.13
N VAL A 16 -5.66 19.24 -6.70
CA VAL A 16 -6.68 18.53 -7.48
C VAL A 16 -7.99 18.57 -6.69
N SER A 17 -9.09 18.88 -7.38
CA SER A 17 -10.44 18.89 -6.77
C SER A 17 -11.12 17.54 -7.01
N VAL A 18 -11.59 16.91 -5.94
CA VAL A 18 -12.34 15.65 -5.99
C VAL A 18 -13.59 15.73 -5.13
N SER A 19 -14.66 15.08 -5.59
CA SER A 19 -15.89 14.94 -4.81
C SER A 19 -15.77 13.77 -3.85
N VAL A 20 -16.08 14.00 -2.58
CA VAL A 20 -16.09 12.98 -1.52
C VAL A 20 -17.30 13.20 -0.63
N HIS A 21 -17.78 12.13 0.03
CA HIS A 21 -18.88 12.25 0.99
C HIS A 21 -18.50 13.14 2.17
N GLU A 22 -19.46 13.94 2.64
CA GLU A 22 -19.27 14.83 3.81
C GLU A 22 -18.83 14.06 5.05
N GLY A 23 -19.40 12.86 5.28
CA GLY A 23 -19.00 11.97 6.37
C GLY A 23 -17.51 11.58 6.32
N THR A 24 -16.95 11.37 5.13
CA THR A 24 -15.52 11.10 4.94
C THR A 24 -14.68 12.31 5.32
N ILE A 25 -15.11 13.52 4.94
CA ILE A 25 -14.43 14.76 5.33
C ILE A 25 -14.47 14.94 6.86
N ALA A 26 -15.61 14.68 7.48
CA ALA A 26 -15.78 14.77 8.93
C ALA A 26 -14.85 13.78 9.66
N ALA A 27 -14.79 12.53 9.20
CA ALA A 27 -13.90 11.51 9.75
C ALA A 27 -12.42 11.90 9.61
N LEU A 28 -12.02 12.41 8.44
CA LEU A 28 -10.65 12.92 8.21
C LEU A 28 -10.33 14.07 9.16
N ARG A 29 -11.21 15.07 9.27
CA ARG A 29 -11.02 16.21 10.18
C ARG A 29 -10.89 15.77 11.64
N SER A 30 -11.69 14.80 12.07
CA SER A 30 -11.61 14.23 13.42
C SER A 30 -10.26 13.54 13.67
N ARG A 31 -9.74 12.82 12.67
CA ARG A 31 -8.49 12.06 12.79
C ARG A 31 -7.23 12.91 12.71
N VAL A 32 -7.14 13.87 11.78
CA VAL A 32 -5.90 14.59 11.46
C VAL A 32 -5.99 16.10 11.61
N GLY A 33 -7.14 16.61 12.05
CA GLY A 33 -7.40 18.05 12.13
C GLY A 33 -7.53 18.72 10.77
N ARG A 34 -7.80 20.04 10.78
CA ARG A 34 -8.05 20.82 9.55
C ARG A 34 -6.84 20.95 8.62
N ARG A 35 -5.62 20.98 9.19
CA ARG A 35 -4.37 21.18 8.43
C ARG A 35 -3.72 19.87 7.96
N GLY A 36 -4.13 18.73 8.52
CA GLY A 36 -3.54 17.43 8.21
C GLY A 36 -4.19 16.68 7.05
N ILE A 37 -5.31 17.17 6.50
CA ILE A 37 -6.10 16.45 5.49
C ILE A 37 -5.28 16.17 4.23
N SER A 38 -4.64 17.20 3.65
CA SER A 38 -3.90 17.03 2.40
C SER A 38 -2.75 16.04 2.55
N ALA A 39 -1.95 16.14 3.62
CA ALA A 39 -0.86 15.22 3.89
C ALA A 39 -1.34 13.78 4.13
N TYR A 40 -2.47 13.62 4.83
CA TYR A 40 -3.06 12.31 5.07
C TYR A 40 -3.57 11.67 3.78
N VAL A 41 -4.28 12.44 2.94
CA VAL A 41 -4.83 11.97 1.67
C VAL A 41 -3.69 11.61 0.71
N GLU A 42 -2.67 12.45 0.59
CA GLU A 42 -1.47 12.18 -0.20
C GLU A 42 -0.80 10.86 0.20
N ALA A 43 -0.53 10.67 1.50
CA ALA A 43 0.06 9.44 2.00
C ALA A 43 -0.88 8.22 1.84
N ALA A 44 -2.20 8.40 1.87
CA ALA A 44 -3.14 7.32 1.60
C ALA A 44 -3.13 6.91 0.13
N ILE A 45 -3.07 7.89 -0.78
CA ILE A 45 -3.02 7.65 -2.23
C ILE A 45 -1.71 6.94 -2.60
N GLN A 46 -0.56 7.42 -2.11
CA GLN A 46 0.73 6.79 -2.38
C GLN A 46 0.75 5.33 -1.94
N ARG A 47 0.26 5.03 -0.73
CA ARG A 47 0.15 3.65 -0.23
C ARG A 47 -0.79 2.79 -1.05
N GLN A 48 -1.86 3.37 -1.60
CA GLN A 48 -2.76 2.61 -2.45
C GLN A 48 -2.10 2.28 -3.79
N ILE A 49 -1.42 3.25 -4.41
CA ILE A 49 -0.67 3.02 -5.66
C ILE A 49 0.40 1.95 -5.46
N GLU A 50 1.17 2.01 -4.37
CA GLU A 50 2.18 1.01 -4.04
C GLU A 50 1.56 -0.39 -3.90
N ARG A 51 0.40 -0.51 -3.24
CA ARG A 51 -0.33 -1.79 -3.12
C ARG A 51 -0.82 -2.31 -4.45
N ASP A 52 -1.43 -1.44 -5.26
CA ASP A 52 -1.92 -1.82 -6.59
C ASP A 52 -0.75 -2.33 -7.46
N GLN A 53 0.41 -1.69 -7.40
CA GLN A 53 1.64 -2.12 -8.09
C GLN A 53 2.18 -3.46 -7.55
N LEU A 54 2.14 -3.68 -6.24
CA LEU A 54 2.53 -4.96 -5.64
C LEU A 54 1.60 -6.09 -6.09
N ASP A 55 0.29 -5.84 -6.12
CA ASP A 55 -0.71 -6.81 -6.59
C ASP A 55 -0.48 -7.16 -8.07
N GLU A 56 -0.13 -6.18 -8.92
CA GLU A 56 0.25 -6.43 -10.32
C GLU A 56 1.49 -7.32 -10.43
N LEU A 57 2.52 -7.09 -9.62
CA LEU A 57 3.74 -7.89 -9.61
C LEU A 57 3.48 -9.33 -9.14
N ILE A 58 2.64 -9.49 -8.11
CA ILE A 58 2.24 -10.80 -7.61
C ILE A 58 1.48 -11.55 -8.69
N ALA A 59 0.47 -10.93 -9.31
CA ALA A 59 -0.32 -11.55 -10.36
C ALA A 59 0.54 -12.00 -11.56
N ALA A 60 1.50 -11.17 -11.97
CA ALA A 60 2.43 -11.53 -13.05
C ALA A 60 3.34 -12.72 -12.67
N ASN A 61 3.73 -12.84 -11.39
CA ASN A 61 4.52 -13.97 -10.91
C ASN A 61 3.69 -15.26 -10.87
N GLU A 62 2.45 -15.18 -10.38
CA GLU A 62 1.52 -16.31 -10.31
C GLU A 62 1.10 -16.80 -11.71
N GLU A 63 1.00 -15.91 -12.71
CA GLU A 63 0.75 -16.31 -14.10
C GLU A 63 1.89 -17.19 -14.66
N LEU A 64 3.13 -16.91 -14.27
CA LEU A 64 4.32 -17.63 -14.75
C LEU A 64 4.59 -18.94 -13.98
N HIS A 65 4.33 -18.95 -12.68
CA HIS A 65 4.76 -20.03 -11.79
C HIS A 65 3.62 -20.78 -11.10
N GLY A 66 2.39 -20.28 -11.20
CA GLY A 66 1.26 -20.68 -10.36
C GLY A 66 1.29 -19.95 -9.00
N PRO A 67 0.16 -19.97 -8.27
CA PRO A 67 0.08 -19.41 -6.92
C PRO A 67 0.94 -20.23 -5.95
N LEU A 68 1.55 -19.55 -4.98
CA LEU A 68 2.29 -20.22 -3.91
C LEU A 68 1.34 -20.91 -2.93
N THR A 69 1.70 -22.12 -2.51
CA THR A 69 1.01 -22.83 -1.43
C THR A 69 1.45 -22.30 -0.06
N GLN A 70 0.61 -22.46 0.95
CA GLN A 70 0.96 -22.03 2.32
C GLN A 70 2.19 -22.80 2.83
N GLU A 71 2.35 -24.07 2.46
CA GLU A 71 3.50 -24.88 2.82
C GLU A 71 4.82 -24.34 2.23
N GLU A 72 4.78 -23.84 0.99
CA GLU A 72 5.93 -23.19 0.33
C GLU A 72 6.29 -21.87 1.01
N ILE A 73 5.26 -21.07 1.36
CA ILE A 73 5.45 -19.81 2.10
C ILE A 73 6.08 -20.09 3.47
N ASP A 74 5.53 -21.04 4.23
CA ASP A 74 6.05 -21.40 5.56
C ASP A 74 7.47 -21.97 5.49
N ALA A 75 7.81 -22.72 4.44
CA ALA A 75 9.17 -23.20 4.20
C ALA A 75 10.13 -22.02 3.94
N ALA A 76 9.76 -21.09 3.05
CA ALA A 76 10.56 -19.91 2.73
C ALA A 76 10.73 -18.97 3.94
N GLU A 77 9.69 -18.75 4.73
CA GLU A 77 9.77 -17.92 5.94
C GLU A 77 10.73 -18.52 6.97
N ARG A 78 10.70 -19.84 7.17
CA ARG A 78 11.65 -20.55 8.06
C ARG A 78 13.09 -20.41 7.57
N GLU A 79 13.30 -20.46 6.26
CA GLU A 79 14.63 -20.28 5.66
C GLU A 79 15.13 -18.83 5.80
N MET A 80 14.29 -17.85 5.50
CA MET A 80 14.67 -16.43 5.48
C MET A 80 14.82 -15.81 6.87
N PHE A 81 13.93 -16.15 7.80
CA PHE A 81 13.83 -15.47 9.09
C PHE A 81 14.14 -16.37 10.30
N GLY A 82 14.42 -17.66 10.07
CA GLY A 82 14.54 -18.67 11.12
C GLY A 82 13.21 -18.92 11.84
N SER A 83 13.22 -19.78 12.87
CA SER A 83 12.01 -20.19 13.61
C SER A 83 11.39 -19.11 14.52
N GLY A 84 11.90 -17.87 14.49
CA GLY A 84 11.63 -16.85 15.53
C GLY A 84 10.38 -15.97 15.35
N ARG A 85 9.68 -16.05 14.21
CA ARG A 85 8.50 -15.20 13.94
C ARG A 85 7.15 -15.88 14.22
N GLY A 86 7.12 -17.21 14.32
CA GLY A 86 5.90 -17.99 14.59
C GLY A 86 5.24 -17.71 15.96
N ASP A 87 5.97 -17.09 16.90
CA ASP A 87 5.48 -16.82 18.26
C ASP A 87 4.75 -15.47 18.42
N ARG A 88 4.72 -14.60 17.40
CA ARG A 88 4.12 -13.24 17.53
C ARG A 88 2.73 -13.07 16.92
N ALA A 89 2.16 -14.11 16.31
CA ALA A 89 0.82 -14.03 15.69
C ALA A 89 -0.32 -14.55 16.60
N VAL A 90 -0.04 -14.90 17.86
CA VAL A 90 -1.04 -15.38 18.83
C VAL A 90 -0.88 -14.67 20.18
N ALA A 91 -1.30 -13.41 20.26
CA ALA A 91 -1.61 -12.72 21.52
C ALA A 91 -2.65 -11.61 21.29
#